data_AF-A0AAU2TCA4-F1
#
_entry.id   AF-A0AAU2TCA4-F1
#
_cell.length_a   1.000
_cell.length_b   1.000
_cell.length_c   1.000
_cell.angle_alpha   90.00
_cell.angle_beta   90.00
_cell.angle_gamma   90.00
#
_symmetry.space_group_name_H-M   'P 1'
#
loop_
_entity.id
_entity.type
_entity.pdbx_description
1 polymer ?
#
loop_
_entity_poly.entity_id
_entity_poly.type
_entity_poly.pdbx_seq_one_letter_code
_entity_poly.pdbx_strand_id
1 'polypeptide(L)' 'MQNYSLLWTDPDGTPQASAGRYDKRSAKHRRTELRAVGCTRVEIVPVRPGEVPEPVS' A
#
# COMPACT_ATOMS: atom_id res chain seq x y z
N MET A 1 -11.95 -3.01 -14.51
CA MET A 1 -11.82 -3.22 -13.06
C MET A 1 -10.54 -2.52 -12.62
N GLN A 2 -10.59 -1.61 -11.64
CA GLN A 2 -9.40 -0.89 -11.16
C GLN A 2 -8.79 -1.63 -9.96
N ASN A 3 -7.48 -1.84 -10.01
CA ASN A 3 -6.71 -2.42 -8.92
C ASN A 3 -5.94 -1.33 -8.16
N TYR A 4 -5.65 -1.59 -6.90
CA TYR A 4 -4.90 -0.71 -6.03
C TYR A 4 -3.77 -1.47 -5.35
N SER A 5 -2.69 -0.77 -5.05
CA SER A 5 -1.60 -1.21 -4.18
C SER A 5 -1.45 -0.22 -3.03
N LEU A 6 -0.67 -0.58 -2.02
CA LEU A 6 -0.29 0.29 -0.93
C LEU A 6 1.21 0.55 -0.95
N LEU A 7 1.57 1.80 -0.65
CA LEU A 7 2.92 2.20 -0.27
C LEU A 7 2.86 2.62 1.20
N TRP A 8 3.87 2.30 1.98
CA TRP A 8 3.98 2.76 3.36
C TRP A 8 5.43 2.81 3.84
N THR A 9 5.62 3.34 5.04
CA THR A 9 6.89 3.29 5.76
C THR A 9 6.66 2.53 7.07
N ASP A 10 7.43 1.47 7.28
CA ASP A 10 7.42 0.68 8.52
C ASP A 10 7.83 1.56 9.72
N PRO A 11 7.52 1.15 10.97
CA PRO A 11 7.88 1.93 12.16
C PRO A 11 9.37 2.19 12.33
N ASP A 12 10.22 1.37 11.72
CA ASP A 12 11.67 1.52 11.70
C ASP A 12 12.18 2.50 10.62
N GLY A 13 11.28 3.08 9.83
CA GLY A 13 11.60 4.01 8.75
C GLY A 13 11.76 3.35 7.38
N THR A 14 11.61 2.03 7.25
CA THR A 14 11.80 1.31 5.98
C THR A 14 10.63 1.52 5.02
N PRO A 15 10.84 2.02 3.78
CA PRO A 15 9.79 2.09 2.78
C PRO A 15 9.39 0.70 2.27
N GLN A 16 8.09 0.49 2.08
CA GLN A 16 7.51 -0.75 1.61
C GLN A 16 6.42 -0.52 0.55
N ALA A 17 6.18 -1.58 -0.22
CA ALA A 17 5.09 -1.65 -1.18
C ALA A 17 4.37 -3.00 -1.04
N SER A 18 3.05 -3.02 -1.25
CA SER A 18 2.32 -4.29 -1.18
C SER A 18 2.58 -5.12 -2.43
N ALA A 19 2.94 -6.39 -2.23
CA ALA A 19 3.09 -7.36 -3.32
C ALA A 19 1.77 -7.70 -4.03
N GLY A 20 0.63 -7.49 -3.35
CA GLY A 20 -0.71 -7.84 -3.84
C GLY A 20 -1.48 -6.67 -4.44
N ARG A 21 -2.47 -7.00 -5.28
CA ARG A 21 -3.46 -6.05 -5.81
C ARG A 21 -4.76 -6.16 -5.02
N TYR A 22 -5.34 -5.01 -4.70
CA TYR A 22 -6.58 -4.89 -3.96
C TYR A 22 -7.67 -4.25 -4.81
N ASP A 23 -8.93 -4.60 -4.55
CA ASP A 23 -10.02 -3.68 -4.84
C ASP A 23 -9.99 -2.48 -3.86
N LYS A 24 -10.78 -1.44 -4.14
CA LYS A 24 -10.76 -0.20 -3.37
C LYS A 24 -11.13 -0.37 -1.90
N ARG A 25 -12.06 -1.28 -1.57
CA ARG A 25 -12.51 -1.51 -0.19
C ARG A 25 -11.42 -2.23 0.59
N SER A 26 -10.86 -3.29 0.00
CA SER A 26 -9.78 -4.06 0.61
C SER A 26 -8.53 -3.19 0.82
N ALA A 27 -8.19 -2.30 -0.13
CA ALA A 27 -7.07 -1.37 0.03
C ALA A 27 -7.28 -0.39 1.21
N LYS A 28 -8.50 0.13 1.37
CA LYS A 28 -8.85 1.00 2.51
C LYS A 28 -8.76 0.27 3.84
N HIS A 29 -9.20 -0.98 3.90
CA HIS A 29 -9.09 -1.81 5.10
C HIS A 29 -7.62 -2.02 5.47
N ARG A 30 -6.80 -2.43 4.50
CA ARG A 30 -5.36 -2.65 4.72
C ARG A 30 -4.64 -1.38 5.17
N ARG A 31 -5.00 -0.21 4.64
CA ARG A 31 -4.45 1.07 5.11
C ARG A 31 -4.73 1.32 6.59
N THR A 32 -5.92 0.98 7.07
CA THR A 32 -6.27 1.12 8.49
C THR A 32 -5.45 0.18 9.36
N GLU A 33 -5.28 -1.08 8.95
CA GLU A 33 -4.44 -2.05 9.65
C GLU A 33 -2.98 -1.58 9.76
N LEU A 34 -2.40 -1.09 8.67
CA LEU A 34 -1.01 -0.58 8.65
C LEU A 34 -0.84 0.60 9.62
N ARG A 35 -1.80 1.54 9.64
CA ARG A 35 -1.76 2.66 10.59
C ARG A 35 -1.90 2.20 12.04
N ALA A 36 -2.70 1.16 12.30
CA ALA A 36 -2.90 0.62 13.63
C ALA A 36 -1.63 -0.03 14.22
N VAL A 37 -0.74 -0.55 13.36
CA VAL A 37 0.56 -1.12 13.77
C VAL A 37 1.71 -0.11 13.71
N GLY A 38 1.42 1.19 13.53
CA GLY A 38 2.41 2.26 13.58
C GLY A 38 3.10 2.57 12.24
N CYS A 39 2.67 1.97 11.13
CA CYS A 39 3.21 2.36 9.82
C CYS A 39 2.78 3.79 9.47
N THR A 40 3.69 4.52 8.83
CA THR A 40 3.49 5.91 8.41
C THR A 40 3.50 6.02 6.88
N ARG A 41 3.26 7.22 6.34
CA ARG A 41 3.22 7.50 4.89
C ARG A 41 2.37 6.50 4.08
N VAL A 42 1.28 6.01 4.68
CA VAL A 42 0.45 4.96 4.09
C VAL A 42 -0.46 5.54 3.00
N GLU A 43 -0.17 5.20 1.75
CA GLU A 43 -0.86 5.65 0.55
C GLU A 43 -1.51 4.49 -0.20
N ILE A 44 -2.65 4.75 -0.83
CA ILE A 44 -3.32 3.80 -1.73
C ILE A 44 -3.14 4.33 -3.15
N VAL A 45 -2.42 3.58 -3.97
CA VAL A 45 -2.11 3.98 -5.35
C VAL A 45 -2.87 3.11 -6.35
N PRO A 46 -3.50 3.69 -7.38
CA PRO A 46 -4.07 2.88 -8.46
C PRO A 46 -2.93 2.22 -9.24
N VAL A 47 -3.08 0.94 -9.58
CA VAL A 47 -2.09 0.20 -10.36
C VAL A 47 -2.72 -0.39 -11.62
N ARG A 48 -1.98 -0.37 -12.72
CA ARG A 48 -2.40 -1.01 -13.97
C ARG A 48 -2.23 -2.53 -13.86
N PRO A 49 -2.98 -3.32 -14.64
CA PRO A 49 -2.70 -4.74 -14.80
C PRO A 49 -1.25 -4.95 -15.26
N GLY A 50 -0.50 -5.83 -14.60
CA GLY A 50 0.92 -6.09 -14.88
C GLY A 50 1.91 -5.22 -14.11
N GLU A 51 1.47 -4.10 -13.53
CA GLU A 51 2.33 -3.19 -12.78
C GLU A 51 2.60 -3.68 -11.36
N VAL A 52 3.84 -3.52 -10.90
CA VAL A 52 4.28 -3.70 -9.51
C VAL A 52 4.87 -2.35 -9.07
N PRO A 53 4.27 -1.65 -8.11
CA PRO A 53 4.79 -0.39 -7.65
C PRO A 53 6.03 -0.60 -6.78
N GLU A 54 7.05 0.22 -6.98
CA GLU A 54 8.23 0.24 -6.13
C GLU A 54 8.03 1.20 -4.94
N PRO A 55 8.59 0.90 -3.76
CA PRO A 55 8.62 1.84 -2.66
C PRO A 55 9.41 3.09 -3.08
N VAL A 56 8.88 4.28 -2.77
CA VAL A 56 9.66 5.52 -2.92
C VAL A 56 10.73 5.57 -1.82
N SER A 57 12.00 5.65 -2.25
CA SER A 57 13.17 5.73 -1.37
C SER A 57 13.33 7.08 -0.68
#